data_AF-A0A955ZA96-F1
#
_entry.id   AF-A0A955ZA96-F1
#
_cell.length_a   1.000
_cell.length_b   1.000
_cell.length_c   1.000
_cell.angle_alpha   90.00
_cell.angle_beta   90.00
_cell.angle_gamma   90.00
#
_symmetry.space_group_name_H-M   'P 1'
#
loop_
_entity.id
_entity.type
_entity.pdbx_description
1 polymer ?
#
loop_
_entity_poly.entity_id
_entity_poly.type
_entity_poly.pdbx_seq_one_letter_code
_entity_poly.pdbx_strand_id
1 'polypeptide(L)'
;MHCEPGQQRTARAPLCALFGVALAVGAWACTAPAIPDDTLRPLDGYPTRSAKVDAGSQSGPSRGRTQPSDTQEDPPVVPEPAPAVDAGTEPPPVVVDAGTPPPPTNTCGGQTTATACFQCCETNNPGTVNRWNNYFGQCACETPGVCAAQCASSFCGVAAPAPGSACDVCLSNATTCFQQADQRCLGDALCAPLVQCDQAAQCAAKP
;
A
#
# COMPACT_ATOMS: atom_id res chain seq x y z
N MET A 1 16.44 -35.63 -10.59
CA MET A 1 15.04 -36.06 -10.42
C MET A 1 14.86 -36.49 -8.97
N HIS A 2 14.37 -35.57 -8.14
CA HIS A 2 13.98 -35.83 -6.76
C HIS A 2 12.68 -35.06 -6.55
N CYS A 3 11.60 -35.79 -6.28
CA CYS A 3 10.33 -35.25 -5.83
C CYS A 3 10.33 -35.32 -4.30
N GLU A 4 10.13 -34.18 -3.63
CA GLU A 4 9.82 -34.13 -2.21
C GLU A 4 8.33 -33.75 -2.01
N PRO A 5 7.65 -34.27 -0.97
CA PRO A 5 6.20 -34.25 -0.86
C PRO A 5 5.66 -33.13 0.04
N GLY A 6 4.50 -32.60 -0.34
CA GLY A 6 3.37 -32.38 0.59
C GLY A 6 3.48 -31.26 1.63
N GLN A 7 3.42 -29.99 1.20
CA GLN A 7 2.96 -28.92 2.08
C GLN A 7 1.43 -28.98 2.22
N GLN A 8 0.94 -29.38 3.39
CA GLN A 8 -0.43 -29.07 3.81
C GLN A 8 -0.54 -27.57 4.09
N ARG A 9 -1.08 -26.82 3.12
CA ARG A 9 -1.51 -25.44 3.32
C ARG A 9 -2.88 -25.45 4.00
N THR A 10 -2.89 -25.25 5.31
CA THR A 10 -4.09 -24.78 6.02
C THR A 10 -4.43 -23.38 5.52
N ALA A 11 -5.34 -23.29 4.56
CA ALA A 11 -5.91 -22.03 4.09
C ALA A 11 -6.77 -21.42 5.21
N ARG A 12 -6.23 -20.43 5.92
CA ARG A 12 -7.03 -19.53 6.76
C ARG A 12 -7.52 -18.41 5.85
N ALA A 13 -8.81 -18.46 5.50
CA ALA A 13 -9.49 -17.37 4.82
C ALA A 13 -9.63 -16.17 5.79
N PRO A 14 -9.50 -14.92 5.30
CA PRO A 14 -9.78 -13.74 6.13
C PRO A 14 -11.30 -13.61 6.34
N LEU A 15 -11.72 -13.64 7.60
CA LEU A 15 -13.05 -13.21 8.04
C LEU A 15 -13.17 -11.70 7.80
N CYS A 16 -13.80 -11.30 6.70
CA CYS A 16 -14.35 -9.96 6.57
C CYS A 16 -15.71 -9.91 7.29
N ALA A 17 -15.71 -9.38 8.51
CA ALA A 17 -16.91 -9.04 9.23
C ALA A 17 -17.62 -7.88 8.53
N LEU A 18 -18.78 -8.16 7.93
CA LEU A 18 -19.68 -7.14 7.36
C LEU A 18 -20.66 -6.69 8.45
N PHE A 19 -20.45 -5.47 8.96
CA PHE A 19 -21.49 -4.71 9.64
C PHE A 19 -22.49 -4.20 8.60
N GLY A 20 -23.70 -4.75 8.59
CA GLY A 20 -24.82 -4.26 7.81
C GLY A 20 -25.39 -2.99 8.43
N VAL A 21 -25.07 -1.83 7.86
CA VAL A 21 -25.83 -0.60 8.06
C VAL A 21 -26.67 -0.37 6.81
N ALA A 22 -27.99 -0.51 6.97
CA ALA A 22 -28.96 -0.09 5.97
C ALA A 22 -28.91 1.44 5.85
N LEU A 23 -28.33 1.95 4.76
CA LEU A 23 -28.44 3.35 4.38
C LEU A 23 -29.12 3.45 3.02
N ALA A 24 -30.13 4.30 2.98
CA ALA A 24 -30.96 4.62 1.84
C ALA A 24 -30.12 4.99 0.61
N VAL A 25 -30.54 4.44 -0.53
CA VAL A 25 -29.95 4.69 -1.86
C VAL A 25 -30.32 6.12 -2.27
N GLY A 26 -29.52 7.09 -1.84
CA GLY A 26 -29.41 8.39 -2.50
C GLY A 26 -28.40 8.26 -3.63
N ALA A 27 -28.85 8.43 -4.87
CA ALA A 27 -27.96 8.51 -6.03
C ALA A 27 -27.14 9.81 -5.96
N TRP A 28 -26.02 9.78 -5.25
CA TRP A 28 -24.99 10.79 -5.35
C TRP A 28 -24.19 10.50 -6.60
N ALA A 29 -24.44 11.26 -7.66
CA ALA A 29 -23.49 11.36 -8.76
C ALA A 29 -22.17 11.86 -8.15
N CYS A 30 -21.15 11.01 -8.12
CA CYS A 30 -19.78 11.41 -7.83
C CYS A 30 -19.27 12.24 -9.01
N THR A 31 -19.68 13.51 -9.07
CA THR A 31 -18.92 14.51 -9.80
C THR A 31 -17.63 14.67 -9.03
N ALA A 32 -16.59 13.94 -9.43
CA ALA A 32 -15.26 14.15 -8.91
C ALA A 32 -14.91 15.63 -9.17
N PRO A 33 -14.68 16.47 -8.15
CA PRO A 33 -14.14 17.78 -8.39
C PRO A 33 -12.81 17.58 -9.10
N ALA A 34 -12.58 18.31 -10.19
CA ALA A 34 -11.27 18.42 -10.77
C ALA A 34 -10.32 18.88 -9.66
N ILE A 35 -9.51 17.96 -9.14
CA ILE A 35 -8.46 18.30 -8.18
C ILE A 35 -7.48 19.16 -8.98
N PRO A 36 -7.22 20.42 -8.57
CA PRO A 36 -6.26 21.25 -9.28
C PRO A 36 -4.89 20.56 -9.22
N ASP A 37 -4.26 20.43 -10.39
CA ASP A 37 -2.94 19.84 -10.63
C ASP A 37 -1.80 20.58 -9.88
N ASP A 38 -2.11 21.65 -9.17
CA ASP A 38 -1.19 22.60 -8.51
C ASP A 38 -0.72 22.16 -7.10
N THR A 39 -1.04 20.94 -6.67
CA THR A 39 -0.50 20.37 -5.42
C THR A 39 0.53 19.26 -5.65
N LEU A 40 1.22 19.30 -6.80
CA LEU A 40 2.55 18.70 -6.95
C LEU A 40 3.55 19.51 -6.12
N ARG A 41 3.37 19.55 -4.79
CA ARG A 41 4.44 19.92 -3.87
C ARG A 41 5.60 18.97 -4.18
N PRO A 42 6.83 19.48 -4.33
CA PRO A 42 7.98 18.63 -4.51
C PRO A 42 7.97 17.58 -3.40
N LEU A 43 8.01 16.32 -3.82
CA LEU A 43 8.03 15.14 -2.95
C LEU A 43 9.40 15.03 -2.25
N ASP A 44 9.85 16.10 -1.60
CA ASP A 44 11.02 16.16 -0.72
C ASP A 44 10.89 15.24 0.52
N GLY A 45 9.74 14.58 0.67
CA GLY A 45 9.43 13.67 1.76
C GLY A 45 9.03 12.27 1.32
N TYR A 46 9.36 11.82 0.10
CA TYR A 46 9.30 10.38 -0.15
C TYR A 46 10.28 9.72 0.81
N PRO A 47 9.84 8.76 1.64
CA PRO A 47 10.78 7.94 2.38
C PRO A 47 11.52 7.13 1.32
N THR A 48 12.70 7.61 0.93
CA THR A 48 13.54 6.90 -0.01
C THR A 48 13.85 5.55 0.60
N ARG A 49 13.84 4.48 -0.20
CA ARG A 49 14.36 3.15 0.16
C ARG A 49 15.87 3.17 0.42
N SER A 50 16.43 4.30 0.85
CA SER A 50 17.83 4.44 1.21
C SER A 50 18.13 3.41 2.28
N ALA A 51 18.85 2.37 1.85
CA ALA A 51 19.37 1.32 2.67
C ALA A 51 20.15 1.96 3.81
N LYS A 52 19.55 2.03 4.99
CA LYS A 52 20.25 2.43 6.20
C LYS A 52 21.08 1.22 6.64
N VAL A 53 22.23 1.05 5.98
CA VAL A 53 23.29 0.17 6.45
C VAL A 53 24.02 0.92 7.56
N ASP A 54 23.79 0.47 8.80
CA ASP A 54 24.58 0.65 10.02
C ASP A 54 25.12 2.05 10.38
N ALA A 55 24.56 2.63 11.46
CA ALA A 55 25.36 3.23 12.54
C ALA A 55 24.48 3.52 13.77
N GLY A 56 24.57 2.60 14.75
CA GLY A 56 24.41 2.82 16.20
C GLY A 56 23.26 3.71 16.69
N SER A 57 22.20 3.08 17.23
CA SER A 57 21.36 3.73 18.24
C SER A 57 21.29 2.87 19.49
N GLN A 58 21.85 3.42 20.56
CA GLN A 58 21.87 2.86 21.90
C GLN A 58 20.47 2.84 22.50
N SER A 59 20.18 1.73 23.15
CA SER A 59 19.00 1.43 23.96
C SER A 59 18.76 2.48 25.06
N GLY A 60 17.52 2.95 25.18
CA GLY A 60 16.99 3.64 26.37
C GLY A 60 15.67 2.99 26.82
N PRO A 61 15.47 2.71 28.12
CA PRO A 61 14.34 1.89 28.58
C PRO A 61 13.07 2.72 28.78
N SER A 62 11.99 2.36 28.10
CA SER A 62 10.64 2.85 28.42
C SER A 62 9.91 1.85 29.31
N ARG A 63 9.77 2.19 30.59
CA ARG A 63 8.83 1.56 31.52
C ARG A 63 7.53 2.37 31.49
N GLY A 64 6.40 1.70 31.30
CA GLY A 64 5.08 2.34 31.35
C GLY A 64 3.96 1.33 31.11
N ARG A 65 3.77 0.46 32.10
CA ARG A 65 2.76 -0.60 32.16
C ARG A 65 1.41 0.04 32.53
N THR A 66 0.40 -0.07 31.67
CA THR A 66 -1.02 0.03 32.08
C THR A 66 -1.82 -1.00 31.31
N GLN A 67 -2.33 -1.99 32.05
CA GLN A 67 -3.13 -3.11 31.57
C GLN A 67 -4.62 -2.76 31.81
N PRO A 68 -5.48 -2.75 30.78
CA PRO A 68 -6.93 -2.69 30.98
C PRO A 68 -7.51 -4.10 31.12
N SER A 69 -8.44 -4.24 32.05
CA SER A 69 -9.17 -5.46 32.41
C SER A 69 -10.07 -5.98 31.28
N ASP A 70 -10.02 -7.30 31.07
CA ASP A 70 -10.94 -8.06 30.24
C ASP A 70 -12.39 -7.96 30.76
N THR A 71 -13.31 -7.57 29.89
CA THR A 71 -14.75 -7.81 30.05
C THR A 71 -15.12 -8.94 29.08
N GLN A 72 -15.55 -10.06 29.65
CA GLN A 72 -15.94 -11.27 28.93
C GLN A 72 -17.41 -11.14 28.52
N GLU A 73 -17.68 -10.93 27.23
CA GLU A 73 -19.01 -10.91 26.63
C GLU A 73 -19.35 -12.28 25.99
N ASP A 74 -20.61 -12.67 26.15
CA ASP A 74 -21.21 -13.96 25.81
C ASP A 74 -21.35 -14.16 24.27
N PRO A 75 -21.15 -15.37 23.72
CA PRO A 75 -21.18 -15.57 22.27
C PRO A 75 -22.61 -15.57 21.70
N PRO A 76 -22.89 -14.85 20.60
CA PRO A 76 -24.21 -14.82 19.99
C PRO A 76 -24.56 -16.11 19.22
N VAL A 77 -25.83 -16.50 19.30
CA VAL A 77 -26.46 -17.60 18.57
C VAL A 77 -26.51 -17.29 17.07
N VAL A 78 -25.95 -18.17 16.24
CA VAL A 78 -25.91 -18.03 14.77
C VAL A 78 -27.17 -18.65 14.14
N PRO A 79 -27.97 -17.89 13.36
CA PRO A 79 -29.09 -18.45 12.59
C PRO A 79 -28.61 -19.23 11.36
N GLU A 80 -29.32 -20.32 11.07
CA GLU A 80 -29.12 -21.23 9.95
C GLU A 80 -29.38 -20.54 8.58
N PRO A 81 -28.50 -20.68 7.58
CA PRO A 81 -28.65 -20.01 6.29
C PRO A 81 -29.68 -20.69 5.37
N ALA A 82 -30.46 -19.85 4.68
CA ALA A 82 -31.47 -20.24 3.69
C ALA A 82 -30.85 -20.78 2.37
N PRO A 83 -31.57 -21.61 1.60
CA PRO A 83 -31.07 -22.21 0.36
C PRO A 83 -30.79 -21.18 -0.74
N ALA A 84 -29.67 -21.38 -1.44
CA ALA A 84 -29.20 -20.53 -2.52
C ALA A 84 -30.08 -20.66 -3.78
N VAL A 85 -30.49 -19.52 -4.33
CA VAL A 85 -31.14 -19.39 -5.64
C VAL A 85 -30.08 -19.34 -6.73
N ASP A 86 -30.26 -20.20 -7.73
CA ASP A 86 -29.42 -20.38 -8.92
C ASP A 86 -29.47 -19.11 -9.81
N ALA A 87 -28.38 -18.34 -9.81
CA ALA A 87 -28.21 -17.16 -10.65
C ALA A 87 -27.54 -17.58 -11.97
N GLY A 88 -28.29 -17.40 -13.06
CA GLY A 88 -27.90 -17.78 -14.41
C GLY A 88 -26.53 -17.27 -14.86
N THR A 89 -25.84 -18.12 -15.60
CA THR A 89 -24.51 -17.90 -16.17
C THR A 89 -24.55 -16.80 -17.23
N GLU A 90 -23.97 -15.64 -16.90
CA GLU A 90 -23.71 -14.57 -17.86
C GLU A 90 -22.53 -14.97 -18.79
N PRO A 91 -22.61 -14.72 -20.11
CA PRO A 91 -21.56 -15.10 -21.05
C PRO A 91 -20.24 -14.36 -20.76
N PRO A 92 -19.09 -15.01 -20.92
CA PRO A 92 -17.79 -14.42 -20.58
C PRO A 92 -17.49 -13.20 -21.46
N PRO A 93 -16.97 -12.10 -20.89
CA PRO A 93 -16.56 -10.94 -21.66
C PRO A 93 -15.42 -11.33 -22.61
N VAL A 94 -15.52 -10.86 -23.85
CA VAL A 94 -14.51 -11.06 -24.90
C VAL A 94 -13.28 -10.22 -24.52
N VAL A 95 -12.25 -10.88 -24.01
CA VAL A 95 -10.98 -10.22 -23.65
C VAL A 95 -10.24 -9.91 -24.95
N VAL A 96 -10.24 -8.64 -25.35
CA VAL A 96 -9.42 -8.16 -26.46
C VAL A 96 -7.98 -8.16 -25.98
N ASP A 97 -7.13 -9.01 -26.58
CA ASP A 97 -5.68 -9.04 -26.35
C ASP A 97 -5.08 -7.73 -26.90
N ALA A 98 -5.17 -6.67 -26.09
CA ALA A 98 -4.40 -5.46 -26.30
C ALA A 98 -2.96 -5.84 -25.94
N GLY A 99 -2.23 -6.37 -26.93
CA GLY A 99 -0.90 -6.95 -26.76
C GLY A 99 -0.07 -6.14 -25.77
N THR A 100 0.49 -6.83 -24.78
CA THR A 100 1.27 -6.25 -23.70
C THR A 100 2.30 -5.29 -24.29
N PRO A 101 2.22 -3.97 -24.02
CA PRO A 101 3.21 -3.04 -24.51
C PRO A 101 4.59 -3.52 -24.05
N PRO A 102 5.62 -3.42 -24.90
CA PRO A 102 6.96 -3.85 -24.54
C PRO A 102 7.38 -3.14 -23.24
N PRO A 103 8.12 -3.82 -22.34
CA PRO A 103 8.53 -3.23 -21.08
C PRO A 103 9.24 -1.91 -21.36
N PRO A 104 8.96 -0.85 -20.59
CA PRO A 104 9.60 0.44 -20.81
C PRO A 104 11.10 0.24 -20.79
N THR A 105 11.78 0.74 -21.82
CA THR A 105 13.24 0.75 -21.89
C THR A 105 13.80 1.41 -20.64
N ASN A 106 15.00 1.02 -20.23
CA ASN A 106 15.69 1.43 -18.99
C ASN A 106 16.11 2.92 -18.99
N THR A 107 15.21 3.82 -19.39
CA THR A 107 15.44 5.24 -19.65
C THR A 107 15.91 5.98 -18.40
N CYS A 108 15.49 5.52 -17.22
CA CYS A 108 15.88 6.10 -15.93
C CYS A 108 17.13 5.47 -15.31
N GLY A 109 17.72 4.42 -15.93
CA GLY A 109 18.92 3.77 -15.44
C GLY A 109 20.16 4.68 -15.38
N GLY A 110 20.18 5.76 -16.17
CA GLY A 110 21.27 6.75 -16.19
C GLY A 110 21.29 7.72 -15.01
N GLN A 111 20.25 7.75 -14.17
CA GLN A 111 20.22 8.63 -13.00
C GLN A 111 21.22 8.17 -11.94
N THR A 112 21.85 9.11 -11.23
CA THR A 112 22.94 8.79 -10.29
C THR A 112 22.46 8.42 -8.90
N THR A 113 21.32 8.97 -8.45
CA THR A 113 20.77 8.71 -7.11
C THR A 113 19.45 7.96 -7.18
N ALA A 114 19.09 7.28 -6.09
CA ALA A 114 17.80 6.60 -5.99
C ALA A 114 16.63 7.56 -6.21
N THR A 115 16.69 8.76 -5.60
CA THR A 115 15.66 9.80 -5.73
C THR A 115 15.52 10.32 -7.16
N ALA A 116 16.63 10.63 -7.83
CA ALA A 116 16.59 11.12 -9.21
C ALA A 116 16.07 10.04 -10.17
N CYS A 117 16.40 8.77 -9.91
CA CYS A 117 15.90 7.62 -10.65
C CYS A 117 14.38 7.46 -10.50
N PHE A 118 13.87 7.50 -9.27
CA PHE A 118 12.44 7.43 -9.00
C PHE A 118 11.67 8.61 -9.62
N GLN A 119 12.18 9.84 -9.47
CA GLN A 119 11.59 11.04 -10.10
C GLN A 119 11.56 10.95 -11.62
N CYS A 120 12.59 10.38 -12.24
CA CYS A 120 12.58 10.07 -13.67
C CYS A 120 11.47 9.07 -14.01
N CYS A 121 11.30 8.01 -13.21
CA CYS A 121 10.24 7.03 -13.42
C CYS A 121 8.84 7.64 -13.28
N GLU A 122 8.64 8.52 -12.30
CA GLU A 122 7.41 9.30 -12.14
C GLU A 122 7.15 10.23 -13.33
N THR A 123 8.19 10.94 -13.81
CA THR A 123 8.07 11.85 -14.96
C THR A 123 7.62 11.10 -16.22
N ASN A 124 8.11 9.87 -16.42
CA ASN A 124 7.69 9.01 -17.53
C ASN A 124 6.34 8.32 -17.31
N ASN A 125 5.83 8.30 -16.07
CA ASN A 125 4.59 7.64 -15.68
C ASN A 125 3.79 8.56 -14.74
N PRO A 126 3.21 9.67 -15.24
CA PRO A 126 2.57 10.67 -14.39
C PRO A 126 1.36 10.10 -13.63
N GLY A 127 1.16 10.56 -12.39
CA GLY A 127 0.03 10.16 -11.53
C GLY A 127 0.15 8.79 -10.84
N THR A 128 1.13 7.97 -11.23
CA THR A 128 1.36 6.64 -10.64
C THR A 128 1.83 6.71 -9.18
N VAL A 129 2.63 7.72 -8.86
CA VAL A 129 3.18 7.99 -7.52
C VAL A 129 2.09 8.27 -6.50
N ASN A 130 1.03 9.00 -6.86
CA ASN A 130 -0.12 9.23 -5.98
C ASN A 130 -0.85 7.92 -5.65
N ARG A 131 -0.94 7.01 -6.61
CA ARG A 131 -1.57 5.70 -6.45
C ARG A 131 -0.73 4.76 -5.58
N TRP A 132 0.58 4.75 -5.80
CA TRP A 132 1.53 4.03 -4.93
C TRP A 132 1.48 4.57 -3.49
N ASN A 133 1.50 5.89 -3.31
CA ASN A 133 1.37 6.54 -2.01
C ASN A 133 0.05 6.21 -1.30
N ASN A 134 -1.04 6.05 -2.06
CA ASN A 134 -2.30 5.61 -1.50
C ASN A 134 -2.19 4.20 -0.91
N TYR A 135 -1.60 3.24 -1.63
CA TYR A 135 -1.38 1.89 -1.11
C TYR A 135 -0.43 1.85 0.09
N PHE A 136 0.63 2.64 0.05
CA PHE A 136 1.55 2.77 1.18
C PHE A 136 0.84 3.39 2.39
N GLY A 137 0.06 4.45 2.16
CA GLY A 137 -0.76 5.12 3.18
C GLY A 137 -1.78 4.18 3.82
N GLN A 138 -2.43 3.31 3.05
CA GLN A 138 -3.34 2.30 3.60
C GLN A 138 -2.62 1.41 4.62
N CYS A 139 -1.43 0.90 4.30
CA CYS A 139 -0.65 0.08 5.24
C CYS A 139 -0.11 0.87 6.44
N ALA A 140 0.39 2.08 6.20
CA ALA A 140 1.02 2.90 7.23
C ALA A 140 0.01 3.50 8.22
N CYS A 141 -1.19 3.85 7.74
CA CYS A 141 -2.15 4.69 8.46
C CYS A 141 -3.46 4.01 8.84
N GLU A 142 -3.99 3.04 8.08
CA GLU A 142 -5.27 2.40 8.43
C GLU A 142 -5.09 1.51 9.65
N THR A 143 -5.88 1.72 10.71
CA THR A 143 -5.74 0.97 11.97
C THR A 143 -5.85 -0.55 11.74
N PRO A 144 -4.87 -1.38 12.19
CA PRO A 144 -3.77 -1.08 13.12
C PRO A 144 -2.43 -0.73 12.43
N GLY A 145 -2.44 0.23 11.51
CA GLY A 145 -1.35 0.57 10.60
C GLY A 145 -0.03 0.82 11.33
N VAL A 146 1.06 0.39 10.72
CA VAL A 146 2.37 0.28 11.40
C VAL A 146 2.90 1.62 11.96
N CYS A 147 2.46 2.74 11.37
CA CYS A 147 2.84 4.09 11.78
C CYS A 147 1.64 4.97 12.15
N ALA A 148 0.45 4.40 12.28
CA ALA A 148 -0.79 5.15 12.43
C ALA A 148 -0.75 6.11 13.64
N ALA A 149 -0.21 5.65 14.78
CA ALA A 149 -0.12 6.46 15.99
C ALA A 149 0.89 7.61 15.86
N GLN A 150 2.05 7.36 15.26
CA GLN A 150 3.13 8.35 15.14
C GLN A 150 2.85 9.37 14.03
N CYS A 151 2.09 8.97 13.00
CA CYS A 151 1.83 9.74 11.79
C CYS A 151 0.43 10.34 11.71
N ALA A 152 -0.43 10.14 12.73
CA ALA A 152 -1.83 10.57 12.74
C ALA A 152 -2.02 12.04 12.35
N SER A 153 -1.18 12.94 12.89
CA SER A 153 -1.28 14.39 12.66
C SER A 153 -0.42 14.90 11.49
N SER A 154 0.34 14.03 10.83
CA SER A 154 1.24 14.39 9.72
C SER A 154 0.88 13.62 8.46
N PHE A 155 1.62 12.55 8.14
CA PHE A 155 1.48 11.82 6.88
C PHE A 155 0.06 11.26 6.69
N CYS A 156 -0.53 10.72 7.76
CA CYS A 156 -1.91 10.22 7.73
C CYS A 156 -2.96 11.34 7.69
N GLY A 157 -2.56 12.57 8.05
CA GLY A 157 -3.36 13.80 7.98
C GLY A 157 -3.00 14.70 6.79
N VAL A 158 -2.46 14.13 5.71
CA VAL A 158 -2.06 14.80 4.45
C VAL A 158 -0.95 15.86 4.55
N ALA A 159 -0.20 15.89 5.65
CA ALA A 159 0.97 16.76 5.81
C ALA A 159 2.28 15.97 5.72
N ALA A 160 3.29 16.54 5.07
CA ALA A 160 4.62 15.95 5.04
C ALA A 160 5.19 15.87 6.48
N PRO A 161 5.71 14.72 6.92
CA PRO A 161 6.36 14.63 8.22
C PRO A 161 7.62 15.49 8.26
N ALA A 162 7.91 16.09 9.42
CA ALA A 162 9.17 16.81 9.60
C ALA A 162 10.35 15.82 9.60
N PRO A 163 11.48 16.12 8.93
CA PRO A 163 12.65 15.24 8.95
C PRO A 163 13.12 14.92 10.37
N GLY A 164 13.36 13.64 10.66
CA GLY A 164 13.75 13.16 11.99
C GLY A 164 12.62 13.08 13.03
N SER A 165 11.38 13.43 12.68
CA SER A 165 10.22 13.23 13.56
C SER A 165 9.92 11.74 13.80
N ALA A 166 9.15 11.43 14.85
CA ALA A 166 8.74 10.05 15.13
C ALA A 166 7.97 9.41 13.94
N CYS A 167 7.17 10.21 13.22
CA CYS A 167 6.52 9.75 12.00
C CYS A 167 7.53 9.45 10.88
N ASP A 168 8.44 10.38 10.59
CA ASP A 168 9.48 10.22 9.56
C ASP A 168 10.35 8.97 9.80
N VAL A 169 10.79 8.78 11.06
CA VAL A 169 11.54 7.59 11.48
C VAL A 169 10.68 6.33 11.32
N CYS A 170 9.39 6.37 11.67
CA CYS A 170 8.51 5.21 11.50
C CYS A 170 8.34 4.83 10.02
N LEU A 171 8.00 5.80 9.16
CA LEU A 171 7.79 5.58 7.72
C LEU A 171 9.07 5.07 7.05
N SER A 172 10.23 5.60 7.43
CA SER A 172 11.53 5.14 6.94
C SER A 172 11.83 3.67 7.29
N ASN A 173 11.24 3.15 8.37
CA ASN A 173 11.39 1.75 8.79
C ASN A 173 10.20 0.86 8.39
N ALA A 174 9.17 1.41 7.74
CA ALA A 174 7.95 0.69 7.34
C ALA A 174 8.16 -0.18 6.08
N THR A 175 9.25 -0.95 6.05
CA THR A 175 9.67 -1.80 4.91
C THR A 175 8.58 -2.76 4.43
N THR A 176 7.76 -3.29 5.34
CA THR A 176 6.60 -4.12 5.00
C THR A 176 5.54 -3.36 4.20
N CYS A 177 5.28 -2.10 4.53
CA CYS A 177 4.34 -1.25 3.78
C CYS A 177 4.86 -0.89 2.40
N PHE A 178 6.18 -0.68 2.24
CA PHE A 178 6.78 -0.51 0.93
C PHE A 178 6.58 -1.74 0.04
N GLN A 179 6.84 -2.93 0.56
CA GLN A 179 6.65 -4.17 -0.19
C GLN A 179 5.17 -4.39 -0.54
N GLN A 180 4.25 -4.11 0.39
CA GLN A 180 2.83 -4.23 0.13
C GLN A 180 2.33 -3.23 -0.93
N ALA A 181 2.79 -1.98 -0.87
CA ALA A 181 2.47 -0.95 -1.85
C ALA A 181 2.96 -1.36 -3.25
N ASP A 182 4.21 -1.84 -3.37
CA ASP A 182 4.73 -2.37 -4.64
C ASP A 182 3.89 -3.52 -5.18
N GLN A 183 3.56 -4.51 -4.34
CA GLN A 183 2.77 -5.67 -4.76
C GLN A 183 1.37 -5.27 -5.24
N ARG A 184 0.69 -4.35 -4.53
CA ARG A 184 -0.61 -3.81 -4.96
C ARG A 184 -0.48 -2.99 -6.25
N CYS A 185 0.55 -2.17 -6.34
CA CYS A 185 0.83 -1.35 -7.50
C CYS A 185 1.13 -2.19 -8.75
N LEU A 186 1.83 -3.32 -8.62
CA LEU A 186 2.07 -4.28 -9.71
C LEU A 186 0.79 -4.96 -10.21
N GLY A 187 -0.20 -5.17 -9.33
CA GLY A 187 -1.52 -5.71 -9.71
C GLY A 187 -2.45 -4.70 -10.37
N ASP A 188 -2.01 -3.45 -10.49
CA ASP A 188 -2.82 -2.31 -10.91
C ASP A 188 -2.22 -1.68 -12.17
N ALA A 189 -2.93 -1.78 -13.28
CA ALA A 189 -2.45 -1.34 -14.59
C ALA A 189 -2.04 0.15 -14.62
N LEU A 190 -2.64 0.99 -13.77
CA LEU A 190 -2.32 2.41 -13.70
C LEU A 190 -1.12 2.71 -12.81
N CYS A 191 -0.66 1.76 -12.00
CA CYS A 191 0.44 1.96 -11.05
C CYS A 191 1.68 1.14 -11.45
N ALA A 192 1.47 -0.05 -12.02
CA ALA A 192 2.50 -1.00 -12.39
C ALA A 192 3.68 -0.39 -13.20
N PRO A 193 3.47 0.54 -14.16
CA PRO A 193 4.57 1.14 -14.91
C PRO A 193 5.63 1.83 -14.04
N LEU A 194 5.25 2.43 -12.90
CA LEU A 194 6.18 3.06 -11.96
C LEU A 194 7.11 2.03 -11.32
N VAL A 195 6.53 0.96 -10.77
CA VAL A 195 7.30 -0.09 -10.08
C VAL A 195 8.16 -0.87 -11.07
N GLN A 196 7.65 -1.10 -12.28
CA GLN A 196 8.44 -1.71 -13.36
C GLN A 196 9.63 -0.84 -13.76
N CYS A 197 9.43 0.49 -13.86
CA CYS A 197 10.52 1.42 -14.13
C CYS A 197 11.55 1.43 -12.99
N ASP A 198 11.11 1.52 -11.74
CA ASP A 198 11.97 1.52 -10.55
C ASP A 198 12.87 0.27 -10.50
N GLN A 199 12.28 -0.91 -10.76
CA GLN A 199 12.98 -2.19 -10.79
C GLN A 199 13.93 -2.30 -11.99
N ALA A 200 13.48 -1.94 -13.19
CA ALA A 200 14.30 -2.00 -14.40
C ALA A 200 15.51 -1.05 -14.32
N ALA A 201 15.31 0.14 -13.76
CA ALA A 201 16.35 1.15 -13.54
C ALA A 201 17.19 0.91 -12.28
N GLN A 202 16.85 -0.12 -11.49
CA GLN A 202 17.52 -0.47 -10.25
C GLN A 202 17.65 0.73 -9.31
N CYS A 203 16.59 1.56 -9.21
CA CYS A 203 16.65 2.81 -8.46
C CYS A 203 17.02 2.57 -6.99
N ALA A 204 16.50 1.51 -6.38
CA ALA A 204 16.82 1.14 -5.00
C ALA A 204 18.29 0.72 -4.76
N ALA A 205 19.04 0.38 -5.81
CA ALA A 205 20.47 0.02 -5.72
C ALA A 205 21.40 1.23 -5.90
N LYS A 206 20.85 2.41 -6.22
CA LYS A 206 21.61 3.65 -6.39
C LYS A 206 21.88 4.30 -5.03
N PRO A 207 22.96 5.10 -4.93
CA PRO A 207 23.27 5.87 -3.73
C PRO A 207 22.18 6.91 -3.39
#